data_AF-A0A3L7Y5Q0-F1
#
_entry.id   AF-A0A3L7Y5Q0-F1
#
_cell.length_a   1.000
_cell.length_b   1.000
_cell.length_c   1.000
_cell.angle_alpha   90.00
_cell.angle_beta   90.00
_cell.angle_gamma   90.00
#
_symmetry.space_group_name_H-M   'P 1'
#
loop_
_entity.id
_entity.type
_entity.pdbx_description
1 polymer ?
#
loop_
_entity_poly.entity_id
_entity_poly.type
_entity_poly.pdbx_seq_one_letter_code
_entity_poly.pdbx_strand_id
1 'polypeptide(L)'
;GAGGQRGLQSILDHAASQQVARLRIGIDRPPGVMDAAEYVLRPFTAEQAALLPVVLEEAATAMECFVRDGIHAAMNRHNRDVG
;
A
#
# COMPACT_ATOMS: atom_id res chain seq x y z
N GLY A 1 5.74 12.98 -1.29
CA GLY A 1 5.67 13.04 0.18
C GLY A 1 5.19 11.74 0.79
N ALA A 2 5.50 11.51 2.08
CA ALA A 2 5.29 10.24 2.76
C ALA A 2 3.87 9.97 3.28
N GLY A 3 2.99 10.98 3.30
CA GLY A 3 1.57 10.81 3.69
C GLY A 3 1.39 10.30 5.12
N GLY A 4 2.26 10.69 6.05
CA GLY A 4 2.23 10.25 7.45
C GLY A 4 2.97 8.93 7.72
N GLN A 5 3.42 8.21 6.70
CA GLN A 5 4.14 6.95 6.84
C GLN A 5 5.63 7.18 7.14
N ARG A 6 6.07 6.93 8.38
CA ARG A 6 7.45 7.20 8.84
C ARG A 6 8.51 6.41 8.07
N GLY A 7 8.23 5.17 7.70
CA GLY A 7 9.17 4.34 6.94
C GLY A 7 9.40 4.91 5.54
N LEU A 8 8.33 5.36 4.89
CA LEU A 8 8.44 6.00 3.58
C LEU A 8 9.15 7.35 3.66
N GLN A 9 8.93 8.14 4.72
CA GLN A 9 9.67 9.37 4.94
C GLN A 9 11.18 9.09 4.98
N SER A 10 11.60 8.10 5.78
CA SER A 10 13.00 7.67 5.83
C SER A 10 13.55 7.29 4.46
N ILE A 11 12.79 6.53 3.64
CA ILE A 11 13.23 6.15 2.29
C ILE A 11 13.45 7.39 1.40
N LEU A 12 12.49 8.33 1.39
CA LEU A 12 12.59 9.54 0.56
C LEU A 12 13.77 10.42 0.98
N ASP A 13 14.03 10.52 2.29
CA ASP A 13 15.15 11.28 2.84
C ASP A 13 16.50 10.67 2.43
N HIS A 14 16.65 9.35 2.57
CA HIS A 14 17.89 8.65 2.21
C HIS A 14 18.11 8.54 0.70
N ALA A 15 17.04 8.48 -0.09
CA ALA A 15 17.10 8.52 -1.54
C ALA A 15 17.36 9.93 -2.09
N ALA A 16 17.33 10.97 -1.23
CA ALA A 16 17.36 12.38 -1.63
C ALA A 16 16.38 12.70 -2.77
N SER A 17 15.24 12.02 -2.80
CA SER A 17 14.30 12.06 -3.92
C SER A 17 12.86 11.89 -3.46
N GLN A 18 11.98 12.70 -4.03
CA GLN A 18 10.52 12.53 -3.89
C GLN A 18 9.93 11.58 -4.95
N GLN A 19 10.74 11.14 -5.92
CA GLN A 19 10.31 10.34 -7.06
C GLN A 19 10.61 8.85 -6.83
N VAL A 20 9.89 8.25 -5.89
CA VAL A 20 9.97 6.81 -5.62
C VAL A 20 8.65 6.17 -6.00
N ALA A 21 8.72 5.23 -6.96
CA ALA A 21 7.58 4.39 -7.31
C ALA A 21 7.21 3.51 -6.10
N ARG A 22 5.92 3.41 -5.80
CA ARG A 22 5.43 2.67 -4.63
C ARG A 22 4.08 2.03 -4.93
N LEU A 23 3.90 0.80 -4.47
CA LEU A 23 2.60 0.14 -4.40
C LEU A 23 1.94 0.49 -3.05
N ARG A 24 0.65 0.78 -3.06
CA ARG A 24 -0.12 1.10 -1.84
C ARG A 24 -1.13 -0.02 -1.61
N ILE A 25 -1.06 -0.63 -0.44
CA ILE A 25 -2.06 -1.60 0.03
C ILE A 25 -2.92 -0.89 1.07
N GLY A 26 -4.23 -0.86 0.84
CA GLY A 26 -5.20 -0.31 1.79
C GLY A 26 -5.33 -1.21 3.02
N ILE A 27 -5.42 -0.61 4.21
CA ILE A 27 -5.69 -1.29 5.47
C ILE A 27 -6.85 -0.62 6.21
N ASP A 28 -7.75 0.03 5.47
CA ASP A 28 -8.84 0.86 5.99
C ASP A 28 -8.38 2.07 6.81
N ARG A 29 -9.32 2.70 7.52
CA ARG A 29 -9.07 3.84 8.42
C ARG A 29 -9.28 3.41 9.87
N PRO A 30 -8.52 3.99 10.82
CA PRO A 30 -8.77 3.78 12.24
C PRO A 30 -10.24 4.11 12.58
N PRO A 31 -10.94 3.26 13.34
CA PRO A 31 -12.32 3.53 13.72
C PRO A 31 -12.39 4.69 14.73
N GLY A 32 -13.31 5.63 14.51
CA GLY A 32 -13.58 6.74 15.43
C GLY A 32 -12.40 7.69 15.62
N VAL A 33 -11.99 7.89 16.87
CA VAL A 33 -10.90 8.81 17.28
C VAL A 33 -9.59 8.08 17.60
N MET A 34 -9.44 6.84 17.14
CA MET A 34 -8.22 6.04 17.37
C MET A 34 -7.01 6.68 16.71
N ASP A 35 -5.88 6.68 17.41
CA ASP A 35 -4.61 7.15 16.85
C ASP A 35 -4.13 6.23 15.72
N ALA A 36 -3.64 6.83 14.63
CA ALA A 36 -3.22 6.09 13.45
C ALA A 36 -1.97 5.22 13.72
N ALA A 37 -1.06 5.66 14.59
CA ALA A 37 0.13 4.88 14.94
C ALA A 37 -0.24 3.66 15.81
N GLU A 38 -1.26 3.78 16.66
CA GLU A 38 -1.81 2.64 17.38
C GLU A 38 -2.44 1.63 16.39
N TYR A 39 -3.30 2.10 15.48
CA TYR A 39 -4.02 1.25 14.54
C TYR A 39 -3.08 0.38 13.68
N VAL A 40 -2.02 0.97 13.10
CA VAL A 40 -1.08 0.25 12.22
C VAL A 40 -0.23 -0.80 12.92
N LEU A 41 -0.17 -0.80 14.26
CA LEU A 41 0.56 -1.78 15.06
C LEU A 41 -0.32 -2.94 15.55
N ARG A 42 -1.64 -2.87 15.34
CA ARG A 42 -2.56 -3.94 15.74
C ARG A 42 -2.53 -5.08 14.73
N PRO A 43 -2.83 -6.32 15.18
CA PRO A 43 -3.09 -7.40 14.25
C PRO A 43 -4.35 -7.12 13.43
N PHE A 44 -4.42 -7.68 12.23
CA PHE A 44 -5.64 -7.70 11.42
C PHE A 44 -6.78 -8.42 12.14
N THR A 45 -8.01 -7.94 11.96
CA THR A 45 -9.21 -8.68 12.39
C THR A 45 -9.40 -9.94 11.55
N ALA A 46 -10.33 -10.83 11.94
CA ALA A 46 -10.63 -12.03 11.15
C ALA A 46 -11.15 -11.68 9.74
N GLU A 47 -11.96 -10.63 9.65
CA GLU A 47 -12.52 -10.13 8.39
C GLU A 47 -11.43 -9.56 7.49
N GLN A 48 -10.54 -8.74 8.04
CA GLN A 48 -9.41 -8.19 7.29
C GLN A 48 -8.43 -9.29 6.86
N ALA A 49 -8.13 -10.25 7.75
CA ALA A 49 -7.27 -11.38 7.46
C ALA A 49 -7.84 -12.27 6.34
N ALA A 50 -9.17 -12.42 6.26
CA ALA A 50 -9.81 -13.17 5.20
C ALA A 50 -9.66 -12.52 3.81
N LEU A 51 -9.47 -11.20 3.74
CA LEU A 51 -9.24 -10.46 2.49
C LEU A 51 -7.77 -10.46 2.05
N LEU A 52 -6.82 -10.67 2.98
CA LEU A 52 -5.39 -10.62 2.69
C LEU A 52 -4.95 -11.48 1.49
N PRO A 53 -5.39 -12.75 1.32
CA PRO A 53 -4.94 -13.56 0.19
C PRO A 53 -5.23 -12.90 -1.17
N VAL A 54 -6.44 -12.39 -1.36
CA VAL A 54 -6.88 -11.75 -2.61
C VAL A 54 -6.12 -10.44 -2.83
N VAL A 55 -5.95 -9.64 -1.78
CA VAL A 55 -5.21 -8.36 -1.85
C VAL A 55 -3.74 -8.59 -2.20
N LEU A 56 -3.11 -9.62 -1.61
CA LEU A 56 -1.70 -9.94 -1.86
C LEU A 56 -1.49 -10.53 -3.26
N GLU A 57 -2.43 -11.31 -3.77
CA GLU A 57 -2.40 -11.85 -5.15
C GLU A 57 -2.50 -10.72 -6.19
N GLU A 58 -3.43 -9.77 -6.01
CA GLU A 58 -3.54 -8.61 -6.89
C GLU A 58 -2.31 -7.71 -6.79
N ALA A 59 -1.77 -7.52 -5.58
CA ALA A 59 -0.53 -6.76 -5.37
C ALA A 59 0.66 -7.39 -6.09
N ALA A 60 0.81 -8.72 -6.01
CA ALA A 60 1.85 -9.45 -6.74
C ALA A 60 1.69 -9.30 -8.25
N THR A 61 0.46 -9.46 -8.77
CA THR A 61 0.15 -9.28 -10.20
C THR A 61 0.49 -7.86 -10.67
N ALA A 62 0.15 -6.84 -9.88
CA ALA A 62 0.49 -5.45 -10.17
C ALA A 62 2.00 -5.20 -10.19
N MET A 63 2.74 -5.80 -9.26
CA MET A 63 4.21 -5.73 -9.25
C MET A 63 4.81 -6.39 -10.48
N GLU A 64 4.32 -7.57 -10.88
CA GLU A 64 4.80 -8.23 -12.09
C GLU A 64 4.49 -7.41 -13.36
N CYS A 65 3.31 -6.79 -13.44
CA CYS A 65 2.97 -5.88 -14.54
C CYS A 65 3.87 -4.64 -14.52
N PHE A 66 4.19 -4.08 -13.36
CA PHE A 66 5.11 -2.95 -13.26
C PHE A 66 6.51 -3.29 -13.79
N VAL A 67 7.04 -4.47 -13.42
CA VAL A 67 8.37 -4.91 -13.85
C VAL A 67 8.39 -5.22 -15.36
N ARG A 68 7.33 -5.82 -15.90
CA ARG A 68 7.27 -6.25 -17.31
C ARG A 68 6.85 -5.14 -18.29
N ASP A 69 5.84 -4.37 -17.92
CA ASP A 69 5.13 -3.44 -18.81
C ASP A 69 5.28 -1.96 -18.41
N GLY A 70 5.91 -1.69 -17.25
CA GLY A 70 6.16 -0.34 -16.75
C GLY A 70 5.01 0.27 -15.92
N ILE A 71 5.30 1.42 -15.30
CA ILE A 71 4.43 2.02 -14.27
C ILE A 71 3.07 2.48 -14.79
N HIS A 72 3.00 3.04 -16.00
CA HIS A 72 1.73 3.50 -16.57
C HIS A 72 0.77 2.33 -16.84
N ALA A 73 1.28 1.22 -17.38
CA ALA A 73 0.48 0.02 -17.64
C ALA A 73 -0.04 -0.58 -16.32
N ALA A 74 0.84 -0.70 -15.32
CA ALA A 74 0.48 -1.21 -14.00
C ALA A 74 -0.60 -0.34 -13.34
N MET A 75 -0.42 0.98 -13.33
CA MET A 75 -1.40 1.91 -12.75
C MET A 75 -2.77 1.82 -13.44
N ASN A 76 -2.80 1.79 -14.77
CA ASN A 76 -4.06 1.74 -15.52
C ASN A 76 -4.83 0.42 -15.30
N ARG A 77 -4.13 -0.69 -15.07
CA ARG A 77 -4.75 -2.00 -14.89
C ARG A 77 -5.15 -2.28 -13.43
N HIS A 78 -4.37 -1.80 -12.47
CA HIS A 78 -4.47 -2.23 -11.07
C HIS A 78 -4.93 -1.15 -10.08
N ASN A 79 -4.99 0.14 -10.46
CA ASN A 79 -5.56 1.19 -9.58
C ASN A 79 -7.09 1.21 -9.65
N ARG A 80 -7.72 0.08 -9.38
CA ARG A 80 -9.18 -0.11 -9.33
C ARG A 80 -9.57 -0.75 -8.00
N ASP A 81 -10.81 -0.55 -7.57
CA ASP A 81 -11.27 -1.14 -6.31
C ASP A 81 -11.25 -2.67 -6.40
N VAL A 82 -10.65 -3.30 -5.40
CA VAL A 82 -10.63 -4.74 -5.22
C VAL A 82 -11.76 -5.08 -4.25
N GLY A 83 -12.98 -5.20 -4.79
CA GLY A 83 -14.16 -5.76 -4.12
C GLY A 83 -14.58 -5.11 -2.81
#